data_AF-A0A2M6YZI7-F1
#
_entry.id   AF-A0A2M6YZI7-F1
#
_cell.length_a   1.000
_cell.length_b   1.000
_cell.length_c   1.000
_cell.angle_alpha   90.00
_cell.angle_beta   90.00
_cell.angle_gamma   90.00
#
_symmetry.space_group_name_H-M   'P 1'
#
loop_
_entity.id
_entity.type
_entity.pdbx_description
1 polymer ?
#
loop_
_entity_poly.entity_id
_entity_poly.type
_entity_poly.pdbx_seq_one_letter_code
_entity_poly.pdbx_strand_id
1 'polypeptide(L)'
;MATFRGVDYYSLGSLLSPEEILVRDTIREFVDDNVLPIIERHYREGTFPLELVPRMAELGLLGATLPGKYDCAEMNNVACGLIMQELERGDSGVRSFASVQSALEIARTAREILGANGILDEYPVMRHMANLESVKTYEGTHEMQTLIIGADITGIESYR
;
A
#
# COMPACT_ATOMS: atom_id res chain seq x y z
N MET A 1 24.38 -0.24 -7.84
CA MET A 1 23.96 1.18 -7.84
C MET A 1 24.56 1.87 -6.64
N ALA A 2 24.81 3.18 -6.69
CA ALA A 2 25.21 3.91 -5.49
C ALA A 2 24.02 3.96 -4.52
N THR A 3 24.23 3.57 -3.26
CA THR A 3 23.20 3.61 -2.21
C THR A 3 22.68 5.04 -2.06
N PHE A 4 21.36 5.23 -2.07
CA PHE A 4 20.76 6.55 -1.88
C PHE A 4 21.17 7.09 -0.50
N ARG A 5 21.87 8.23 -0.48
CA ARG A 5 22.28 8.92 0.75
C ARG A 5 21.56 10.27 0.81
N GLY A 6 20.40 10.26 1.45
CA GLY A 6 19.63 11.48 1.69
C GLY A 6 20.40 12.51 2.52
N VAL A 7 20.00 13.77 2.40
CA VAL A 7 20.52 14.86 3.22
C VAL A 7 19.68 15.00 4.49
N ASP A 8 20.30 14.88 5.66
CA ASP A 8 19.64 15.05 6.96
C ASP A 8 20.08 16.35 7.64
N TYR A 9 19.60 17.49 7.11
CA TYR A 9 20.00 18.82 7.56
C TYR A 9 19.66 19.11 9.03
N TYR A 10 18.64 18.45 9.57
CA TYR A 10 18.17 18.65 10.95
C TYR A 10 18.49 17.49 11.88
N SER A 11 19.30 16.52 11.42
CA SER A 11 19.62 15.31 12.19
C SER A 11 18.36 14.58 12.69
N LEU A 12 17.31 14.53 11.86
CA LEU A 12 16.04 13.86 12.16
C LEU A 12 16.24 12.39 12.50
N GLY A 13 17.28 11.74 11.94
CA GLY A 13 17.63 10.37 12.28
C GLY A 13 17.94 10.18 13.76
N SER A 14 18.39 11.22 14.48
CA SER A 14 18.66 11.16 15.92
C SER A 14 17.39 11.14 16.79
N LEU A 15 16.23 11.48 16.21
CA LEU A 15 14.93 11.46 16.88
C LEU A 15 14.25 10.09 16.77
N LEU A 16 14.76 9.20 15.93
CA LEU A 16 14.20 7.87 15.68
C LEU A 16 14.81 6.85 16.63
N SER A 17 14.00 5.88 17.04
CA SER A 17 14.50 4.72 17.78
C SER A 17 15.36 3.81 16.88
N PRO A 18 16.24 2.98 17.46
CA PRO A 18 17.00 1.98 16.69
C PRO A 18 16.11 1.04 15.88
N GLU A 19 14.94 0.70 16.40
CA GLU A 19 13.95 -0.16 15.73
C GLU A 19 13.32 0.55 14.52
N GLU A 20 12.95 1.82 14.66
CA GLU A 20 12.42 2.64 13.56
C GLU A 20 13.46 2.83 12.44
N ILE A 21 14.72 3.03 12.82
CA ILE A 21 15.84 3.10 11.87
C ILE A 21 15.98 1.77 11.12
N LEU A 22 15.96 0.64 11.83
CA LEU A 22 16.07 -0.69 11.24
C LEU A 22 14.92 -0.95 10.26
N VAL A 23 13.68 -0.60 10.63
CA VAL A 23 12.51 -0.72 9.74
C VAL A 23 12.72 0.08 8.48
N ARG A 24 13.06 1.37 8.59
CA ARG A 24 13.32 2.24 7.44
C ARG A 24 14.38 1.65 6.51
N ASP A 25 15.52 1.25 7.07
CA ASP A 25 16.66 0.79 6.28
C ASP A 25 16.36 -0.55 5.60
N THR A 26 15.64 -1.45 6.28
CA THR A 26 15.15 -2.71 5.68
C THR A 26 14.23 -2.46 4.49
N ILE A 27 13.29 -1.51 4.61
CA ILE A 27 12.35 -1.22 3.52
C ILE A 27 13.05 -0.49 2.38
N ARG A 28 14.03 0.36 2.69
CA ARG A 28 14.87 1.02 1.69
C ARG A 28 15.61 -0.01 0.83
N GLU A 29 16.25 -0.99 1.46
CA GLU A 29 16.94 -2.09 0.75
C GLU A 29 15.95 -2.90 -0.09
N PHE A 30 14.79 -3.26 0.45
CA PHE A 30 13.74 -3.93 -0.32
C PHE A 30 13.34 -3.13 -1.57
N VAL A 31 13.14 -1.82 -1.43
CA VAL A 31 12.79 -0.93 -2.54
C VAL A 31 13.90 -0.85 -3.59
N ASP A 32 15.15 -0.67 -3.15
CA ASP A 32 16.30 -0.58 -4.05
C ASP A 32 16.54 -1.87 -4.84
N ASP A 33 16.38 -3.03 -4.18
CA ASP A 33 16.73 -4.33 -4.76
C ASP A 33 15.57 -4.99 -5.52
N ASN A 34 14.32 -4.68 -5.18
CA ASN A 34 13.15 -5.42 -5.70
C ASN A 34 12.13 -4.53 -6.42
N VAL A 35 11.94 -3.28 -5.99
CA VAL A 35 10.91 -2.39 -6.58
C VAL A 35 11.48 -1.61 -7.75
N LEU A 36 12.53 -0.82 -7.50
CA LEU A 36 13.13 0.06 -8.52
C LEU A 36 13.57 -0.66 -9.81
N PRO A 37 14.11 -1.90 -9.78
CA PRO A 37 14.54 -2.58 -10.99
C PRO A 37 13.39 -2.95 -11.95
N ILE A 38 12.16 -3.10 -11.46
CA ILE A 38 11.04 -3.63 -12.24
C ILE A 38 9.93 -2.60 -12.47
N ILE A 39 9.84 -1.56 -11.64
CA ILE A 39 8.66 -0.70 -11.61
C ILE A 39 8.42 0.07 -12.90
N GLU A 40 9.48 0.53 -13.57
CA GLU A 40 9.33 1.30 -14.82
C GLU A 40 8.60 0.48 -15.91
N ARG A 41 8.88 -0.82 -15.99
CA ARG A 41 8.18 -1.73 -16.91
C ARG A 41 6.71 -1.82 -16.55
N HIS A 42 6.40 -2.10 -15.28
CA HIS A 42 5.03 -2.22 -14.78
C HIS A 42 4.21 -0.94 -15.01
N TYR A 43 4.81 0.22 -14.75
CA TYR A 43 4.19 1.51 -15.02
C TYR A 43 3.86 1.70 -16.51
N ARG A 44 4.82 1.40 -17.40
CA ARG A 44 4.62 1.54 -18.86
C ARG A 44 3.60 0.56 -19.42
N GLU A 45 3.54 -0.64 -18.86
CA GLU A 45 2.64 -1.71 -19.29
C GLU A 45 1.26 -1.62 -18.60
N GLY A 46 1.08 -0.73 -17.62
CA GLY A 46 -0.16 -0.64 -16.84
C GLY A 46 -0.47 -1.93 -16.08
N THR A 47 0.56 -2.58 -15.52
CA THR A 47 0.44 -3.82 -14.74
C THR A 47 0.97 -3.62 -13.32
N PHE A 48 0.50 -4.44 -12.38
CA PHE A 48 0.98 -4.41 -10.99
C PHE A 48 1.99 -5.55 -10.73
N PRO A 49 3.10 -5.29 -10.02
CA PRO A 49 4.12 -6.30 -9.70
C PRO A 49 3.67 -7.26 -8.59
N LEU A 50 2.77 -8.20 -8.91
CA LEU A 50 2.24 -9.19 -7.97
C LEU A 50 3.32 -10.07 -7.34
N GLU A 51 4.47 -10.23 -8.01
CA GLU A 51 5.64 -10.94 -7.49
C GLU A 51 6.23 -10.33 -6.20
N LEU A 52 5.96 -9.06 -5.93
CA LEU A 52 6.44 -8.38 -4.71
C LEU A 52 5.60 -8.71 -3.48
N VAL A 53 4.32 -9.10 -3.66
CA VAL A 53 3.35 -9.24 -2.57
C VAL A 53 3.79 -10.24 -1.50
N PRO A 54 4.31 -11.45 -1.82
CA PRO A 54 4.78 -12.39 -0.80
C PRO A 54 5.89 -11.78 0.06
N ARG A 55 6.85 -11.08 -0.56
CA ARG A 55 7.95 -10.45 0.17
C ARG A 55 7.47 -9.29 1.03
N MET A 56 6.51 -8.50 0.55
CA MET A 56 5.88 -7.45 1.34
C MET A 56 5.15 -8.00 2.57
N ALA A 57 4.51 -9.17 2.44
CA ALA A 57 3.87 -9.85 3.56
C ALA A 57 4.88 -10.35 4.60
N GLU A 58 5.98 -10.98 4.15
CA GLU A 58 7.08 -11.43 5.03
C GLU A 58 7.72 -10.28 5.83
N LEU A 59 7.79 -9.09 5.23
CA LEU A 59 8.32 -7.89 5.86
C LEU A 59 7.29 -7.16 6.76
N GLY A 60 6.06 -7.68 6.87
CA GLY A 60 5.03 -7.10 7.72
C GLY A 60 4.43 -5.80 7.19
N LEU A 61 4.50 -5.54 5.88
CA LEU A 61 4.04 -4.28 5.28
C LEU A 61 2.53 -4.19 5.11
N LEU A 62 1.84 -5.34 5.24
CA LEU A 62 0.40 -5.46 5.07
C LEU A 62 -0.25 -5.51 6.45
N GLY A 63 -0.80 -4.39 6.90
CA GLY A 63 -1.36 -4.29 8.25
C GLY A 63 -0.31 -4.01 9.33
N ALA A 64 0.73 -3.24 9.01
CA ALA A 64 1.89 -3.01 9.89
C ALA A 64 1.52 -2.57 11.32
N THR A 65 0.46 -1.79 11.51
CA THR A 65 0.05 -1.25 12.82
C THR A 65 -1.02 -2.09 13.53
N LEU A 66 -1.42 -3.23 12.96
CA LEU A 66 -2.48 -4.05 13.52
C LEU A 66 -1.96 -4.92 14.67
N PRO A 67 -2.85 -5.32 15.60
CA PRO A 67 -2.47 -6.18 16.73
C PRO A 67 -1.81 -7.49 16.28
N GLY A 68 -0.69 -7.86 16.91
CA GLY A 68 0.08 -9.06 16.62
C GLY A 68 -0.65 -10.37 16.91
N LYS A 69 -1.77 -10.32 17.65
CA LYS A 69 -2.70 -11.47 17.78
C LYS A 69 -3.30 -11.95 16.45
N TYR A 70 -3.14 -11.16 15.38
CA TYR A 70 -3.54 -11.50 14.02
C TYR A 70 -2.33 -11.77 13.10
N ASP A 71 -1.18 -12.17 13.66
CA ASP A 71 0.09 -12.36 12.95
C ASP A 71 0.58 -11.11 12.18
N CYS A 72 0.19 -9.93 12.67
CA CYS A 72 0.58 -8.63 12.13
C CYS A 72 1.79 -8.06 12.89
N ALA A 73 2.47 -7.07 12.31
CA ALA A 73 3.73 -6.56 12.86
C ALA A 73 3.59 -5.68 14.13
N GLU A 74 2.37 -5.22 14.47
CA GLU A 74 2.07 -4.34 15.62
C GLU A 74 3.06 -3.16 15.79
N MET A 75 3.49 -2.59 14.67
CA MET A 75 4.41 -1.46 14.62
C MET A 75 3.74 -0.16 15.07
N ASN A 76 4.55 0.73 15.61
CA ASN A 76 4.09 2.07 15.97
C ASN A 76 3.84 2.96 14.72
N ASN A 77 3.17 4.10 14.93
CA ASN A 77 2.82 5.02 13.84
C ASN A 77 4.04 5.64 13.14
N VAL A 78 5.17 5.83 13.83
CA VAL A 78 6.40 6.37 13.26
C VAL A 78 7.02 5.35 12.29
N ALA A 79 7.15 4.09 12.72
CA ALA A 79 7.63 3.00 11.88
C ALA A 79 6.72 2.80 10.65
N CYS A 80 5.40 2.85 10.82
CA CYS A 80 4.45 2.82 9.70
C CYS A 80 4.67 4.00 8.74
N GLY A 81 4.88 5.21 9.25
CA GLY A 81 5.22 6.39 8.43
C GLY A 81 6.51 6.20 7.63
N LEU A 82 7.55 5.63 8.24
CA LEU A 82 8.83 5.33 7.58
C LEU A 82 8.69 4.26 6.50
N ILE A 83 7.88 3.22 6.72
CA ILE A 83 7.53 2.23 5.70
C ILE A 83 6.89 2.92 4.50
N MET A 84 5.86 3.73 4.74
CA MET A 84 5.14 4.41 3.65
C MET A 84 6.05 5.38 2.90
N GLN A 85 6.95 6.07 3.60
CA GLN A 85 7.94 6.95 2.99
C GLN A 85 8.87 6.20 2.03
N GLU A 86 9.44 5.07 2.44
CA GLU A 86 10.36 4.32 1.59
C GLU A 86 9.65 3.63 0.43
N LEU A 87 8.43 3.11 0.63
CA LEU A 87 7.61 2.59 -0.47
C LEU A 87 7.27 3.68 -1.49
N GLU A 88 6.90 4.89 -1.03
CA GLU A 88 6.61 6.04 -1.91
C GLU A 88 7.84 6.46 -2.73
N ARG A 89 9.04 6.32 -2.16
CA ARG A 89 10.31 6.57 -2.89
C ARG A 89 10.48 5.61 -4.06
N GLY A 90 10.00 4.38 -3.92
CA GLY A 90 9.99 3.39 -4.99
C GLY A 90 8.89 3.65 -6.00
N ASP A 91 7.65 3.69 -5.53
CA ASP A 91 6.45 3.84 -6.35
C ASP A 91 5.20 4.16 -5.52
N SER A 92 4.40 5.12 -5.98
CA SER A 92 3.15 5.50 -5.32
C SER A 92 2.06 4.42 -5.42
N GLY A 93 2.05 3.59 -6.45
CA GLY A 93 1.13 2.45 -6.60
C GLY A 93 1.42 1.35 -5.58
N VAL A 94 2.69 0.95 -5.45
CA VAL A 94 3.15 -0.03 -4.43
C VAL A 94 2.84 0.46 -3.00
N ARG A 95 3.10 1.74 -2.70
CA ARG A 95 2.73 2.32 -1.40
C ARG A 95 1.21 2.33 -1.21
N SER A 96 0.44 2.71 -2.24
CA SER A 96 -1.02 2.70 -2.20
C SER A 96 -1.56 1.31 -1.87
N PHE A 97 -1.03 0.28 -2.52
CA PHE A 97 -1.39 -1.11 -2.24
C PHE A 97 -1.22 -1.48 -0.76
N ALA A 98 -0.05 -1.19 -0.17
CA ALA A 98 0.22 -1.46 1.25
C ALA A 98 -0.71 -0.66 2.20
N SER A 99 -0.95 0.61 1.88
CA SER A 99 -1.82 1.48 2.67
C SER A 99 -3.29 1.03 2.66
N VAL A 100 -3.78 0.58 1.51
CA VAL A 100 -5.16 0.11 1.34
C VAL A 100 -5.40 -1.20 2.08
N GLN A 101 -4.44 -2.14 2.04
CA GLN A 101 -4.58 -3.38 2.84
C GLN A 101 -4.71 -3.06 4.34
N SER A 102 -3.88 -2.14 4.84
CA SER A 102 -3.93 -1.72 6.24
C SER A 102 -5.24 -1.02 6.59
N ALA A 103 -5.70 -0.11 5.73
CA ALA A 103 -6.96 0.61 5.93
C ALA A 103 -8.19 -0.32 5.87
N LEU A 104 -8.19 -1.32 4.99
CA LEU A 104 -9.26 -2.30 4.89
C LEU A 104 -9.44 -3.08 6.20
N GLU A 105 -8.34 -3.47 6.82
CA GLU A 105 -8.40 -4.23 8.07
C GLU A 105 -8.83 -3.37 9.26
N ILE A 106 -8.43 -2.10 9.29
CA ILE A 106 -8.96 -1.11 10.24
C ILE A 106 -10.48 -0.96 10.07
N ALA A 107 -10.96 -0.83 8.83
CA ALA A 107 -12.39 -0.72 8.53
C ALA A 107 -13.15 -2.00 8.92
N ARG A 108 -12.57 -3.19 8.74
CA ARG A 108 -13.11 -4.48 9.19
C ARG A 108 -13.24 -4.54 10.70
N THR A 109 -12.17 -4.20 11.42
CA THR A 109 -12.17 -4.15 12.89
C THR A 109 -13.24 -3.18 13.40
N ALA A 110 -13.34 -1.99 12.81
CA ALA A 110 -14.37 -1.02 13.18
C ALA A 110 -15.79 -1.54 12.92
N ARG A 111 -16.00 -2.23 11.79
CA ARG A 111 -17.28 -2.88 11.48
C ARG A 111 -17.63 -3.96 12.50
N GLU A 112 -16.67 -4.77 12.95
CA GLU A 112 -16.92 -5.78 13.98
C GLU A 112 -17.40 -5.17 15.30
N ILE A 113 -16.80 -4.06 15.72
CA ILE A 113 -17.20 -3.32 16.93
C ILE A 113 -18.62 -2.76 16.79
N LEU A 114 -18.96 -2.22 15.60
CA LEU A 114 -20.26 -1.60 15.34
C LEU A 114 -21.38 -2.61 15.09
N GLY A 115 -21.06 -3.89 14.86
CA GLY A 115 -22.05 -4.93 14.60
C GLY A 115 -22.98 -4.59 13.42
N ALA A 116 -24.28 -4.85 13.58
CA ALA A 116 -25.27 -4.57 12.53
C ALA A 116 -25.39 -3.06 12.19
N ASN A 117 -25.07 -2.17 13.13
CA ASN A 117 -25.11 -0.73 12.89
C ASN A 117 -24.08 -0.30 11.84
N GLY A 118 -22.94 -1.00 11.78
CA GLY A 118 -21.91 -0.76 10.76
C GLY A 118 -22.30 -1.22 9.35
N ILE A 119 -23.40 -1.96 9.19
CA ILE A 119 -23.97 -2.36 7.89
C ILE A 119 -24.98 -1.32 7.41
N LEU A 120 -25.69 -0.66 8.33
CA LEU A 120 -26.69 0.36 8.04
C LEU A 120 -26.02 1.68 7.61
N ASP A 121 -26.75 2.50 6.86
CA ASP A 121 -26.22 3.75 6.29
C ASP A 121 -25.94 4.83 7.36
N GLU A 122 -26.45 4.66 8.58
CA GLU A 122 -26.24 5.59 9.70
C GLU A 122 -24.77 5.62 10.17
N TYR A 123 -24.07 4.48 10.11
CA TYR A 123 -22.64 4.38 10.40
C TYR A 123 -21.92 3.87 9.14
N PRO A 124 -21.39 4.76 8.28
CA PRO A 124 -20.95 4.40 6.93
C PRO A 124 -19.60 3.64 6.87
N VAL A 125 -19.28 2.80 7.86
CA VAL A 125 -18.04 2.00 7.91
C VAL A 125 -18.01 0.97 6.79
N MET A 126 -19.14 0.31 6.47
CA MET A 126 -19.20 -0.65 5.37
C MET A 126 -19.13 0.04 4.01
N ARG A 127 -19.67 1.26 3.88
CA ARG A 127 -19.48 2.10 2.69
C ARG A 127 -18.01 2.52 2.54
N HIS A 128 -17.36 2.91 3.63
CA HIS A 128 -15.92 3.23 3.61
C HIS A 128 -15.08 2.02 3.21
N MET A 129 -15.36 0.85 3.77
CA MET A 129 -14.71 -0.40 3.37
C MET A 129 -14.94 -0.72 1.89
N ALA A 130 -16.15 -0.54 1.37
CA ALA A 130 -16.43 -0.70 -0.06
C ALA A 130 -15.64 0.28 -0.95
N ASN A 131 -15.45 1.53 -0.50
CA ASN A 131 -14.57 2.48 -1.19
C ASN A 131 -13.10 2.05 -1.13
N LEU A 132 -12.63 1.44 -0.04
CA LEU A 132 -11.27 0.92 0.04
C LEU A 132 -11.08 -0.33 -0.83
N GLU A 133 -12.07 -1.22 -0.90
CA GLU A 133 -12.08 -2.35 -1.83
C GLU A 133 -12.12 -1.85 -3.28
N SER A 134 -12.82 -0.75 -3.54
CA SER A 134 -12.74 -0.09 -4.82
C SER A 134 -11.32 0.38 -5.07
N VAL A 135 -10.63 1.13 -4.18
CA VAL A 135 -9.22 1.53 -4.36
C VAL A 135 -8.29 0.33 -4.57
N LYS A 136 -8.48 -0.76 -3.82
CA LYS A 136 -7.75 -2.03 -4.00
C LYS A 136 -7.94 -2.61 -5.41
N THR A 137 -9.11 -2.39 -6.01
CA THR A 137 -9.48 -2.81 -7.36
C THR A 137 -9.44 -1.67 -8.39
N TYR A 138 -9.11 -0.42 -8.00
CA TYR A 138 -9.24 0.83 -8.80
C TYR A 138 -8.07 1.03 -9.74
N GLU A 139 -6.97 0.30 -9.54
CA GLU A 139 -6.04 0.05 -10.64
C GLU A 139 -6.71 -0.74 -11.78
N GLY A 140 -7.94 -1.24 -11.59
CA GLY A 140 -8.56 -2.18 -12.51
C GLY A 140 -7.71 -3.43 -12.61
N THR A 141 -8.21 -4.47 -13.24
CA THR A 141 -7.25 -5.30 -13.95
C THR A 141 -6.79 -4.48 -15.17
N HIS A 142 -5.57 -4.68 -15.68
CA HIS A 142 -5.06 -4.01 -16.88
C HIS A 142 -6.11 -4.00 -18.02
N GLU A 143 -6.89 -5.07 -18.09
CA GLU A 143 -8.02 -5.26 -18.98
C GLU A 143 -9.09 -4.16 -18.81
N MET A 144 -9.60 -3.88 -17.62
CA MET A 144 -10.66 -2.86 -17.47
C MET A 144 -10.18 -1.44 -17.79
N GLN A 145 -8.95 -1.08 -17.42
CA GLN A 145 -8.38 0.22 -17.81
C GLN A 145 -8.17 0.30 -19.33
N THR A 146 -7.65 -0.76 -19.95
CA THR A 146 -7.48 -0.84 -21.40
C THR A 146 -8.81 -0.78 -22.14
N LEU A 147 -9.85 -1.41 -21.60
CA LEU A 147 -11.19 -1.39 -22.18
C LEU A 147 -11.81 0.02 -22.08
N ILE A 148 -11.65 0.72 -20.97
CA ILE A 148 -12.12 2.11 -20.78
C ILE A 148 -11.36 3.08 -21.69
N ILE A 149 -10.02 3.02 -21.72
CA ILE A 149 -9.19 3.86 -22.60
C ILE A 149 -9.45 3.53 -24.08
N GLY A 150 -9.58 2.25 -24.39
CA GLY A 150 -9.95 1.78 -25.73
C GLY A 150 -11.30 2.31 -26.17
N ALA A 151 -12.31 2.32 -25.30
CA ALA A 151 -13.61 2.91 -25.58
C ALA A 151 -13.53 4.44 -25.79
N ASP A 152 -12.74 5.16 -24.99
CA ASP A 152 -12.54 6.61 -25.15
C ASP A 152 -11.85 6.97 -26.48
N ILE A 153 -10.83 6.20 -26.88
CA ILE A 153 -10.08 6.43 -28.13
C ILE A 153 -10.90 6.01 -29.36
N THR A 154 -11.65 4.91 -29.28
CA THR A 154 -12.30 4.29 -30.46
C THR A 154 -13.79 4.56 -30.57
N GLY A 155 -14.45 4.98 -29.49
CA GLY A 155 -15.90 5.11 -29.41
C GLY A 155 -16.66 3.78 -29.33
N ILE A 156 -15.97 2.65 -29.12
CA ILE A 156 -16.56 1.31 -29.09
C ILE A 156 -16.42 0.72 -27.68
N GLU A 157 -17.53 0.57 -26.96
CA GLU A 157 -17.52 -0.11 -25.66
C GLU A 157 -17.37 -1.63 -25.82
N SER A 158 -16.42 -2.22 -25.09
CA SER A 158 -16.08 -3.65 -25.09
C SER A 158 -16.37 -4.33 -23.75
N TYR A 159 -17.02 -3.62 -22.82
CA TYR A 159 -17.49 -4.07 -21.52
C TYR A 159 -19.00 -3.76 -21.40
N ARG A 160 -19.71 -4.45 -20.51
CA ARG A 160 -21.15 -4.27 -20.25
C ARG A 160 -21.42 -4.07 -18.78
#